data_AF-A0A246DLU2-F1
#
_entry.id   AF-A0A246DLU2-F1
#
_cell.length_a   1.000
_cell.length_b   1.000
_cell.length_c   1.000
_cell.angle_alpha   90.00
_cell.angle_beta   90.00
_cell.angle_gamma   90.00
#
_symmetry.space_group_name_H-M   'P 1'
#
loop_
_entity.id
_entity.type
_entity.pdbx_description
1 polymer ?
#
loop_
_entity_poly.entity_id
_entity_poly.type
_entity_poly.pdbx_seq_one_letter_code
_entity_poly.pdbx_strand_id
1 'polypeptide(L)' 'MGQVLHGSATTTEAVRRAIQHSQESLRTLSKRYGINQKTVAKWRKRSSVADLPTGPKEPRSTVLSVEEEAVIVAFRRYT' A
#
# COMPACT_ATOMS: atom_id res chain seq x y z
N MET A 1 4.48 2.82 15.75
CA MET A 1 3.85 1.62 15.15
C MET A 1 4.57 1.33 13.85
N GLY A 2 5.17 0.14 13.71
CA GLY A 2 5.91 -0.21 12.50
C GLY A 2 4.98 -0.31 11.30
N GLN A 3 5.42 0.16 10.15
CA GLN A 3 4.69 0.00 8.90
C GLN A 3 4.63 -1.49 8.55
N VAL A 4 3.44 -2.08 8.55
CA VAL A 4 3.24 -3.46 8.06
C VAL A 4 3.08 -3.36 6.55
N LEU A 5 4.13 -3.75 5.84
CA LEU A 5 4.13 -3.85 4.38
C LEU A 5 4.11 -5.30 3.96
N HIS A 6 3.61 -5.54 2.75
CA HIS A 6 3.79 -6.83 2.08
C HIS A 6 5.29 -7.16 1.96
N GLY A 7 5.66 -8.44 2.13
CA GLY A 7 7.08 -8.87 2.12
C GLY A 7 7.84 -8.54 0.84
N SER A 8 7.14 -8.41 -0.29
CA SER A 8 7.72 -7.99 -1.58
C SER A 8 7.67 -6.48 -1.84
N ALA A 9 7.24 -5.66 -0.88
CA ALA A 9 7.13 -4.23 -1.07
C ALA A 9 8.50 -3.54 -1.10
N THR A 10 8.91 -3.06 -2.28
CA THR A 10 10.20 -2.38 -2.47
C THR A 10 10.22 -0.95 -1.93
N THR A 11 9.07 -0.27 -1.88
CA THR A 11 8.99 1.13 -1.43
C THR A 11 8.35 1.25 -0.06
N THR A 12 9.16 1.58 0.94
CA THR A 12 8.70 1.86 2.31
C THR A 12 8.23 3.30 2.44
N GLU A 13 7.49 3.61 3.51
CA GLU A 13 7.05 4.97 3.82
C GLU A 13 8.23 5.95 3.90
N ALA A 14 9.35 5.54 4.48
CA ALA A 14 10.57 6.36 4.54
C ALA A 14 11.09 6.71 3.14
N VAL A 15 11.13 5.74 2.22
CA VAL A 15 11.54 5.96 0.83
C VAL A 15 10.54 6.86 0.10
N ARG A 16 9.23 6.65 0.29
CA ARG A 16 8.17 7.47 -0.32
C ARG A 16 8.25 8.93 0.15
N ARG A 17 8.48 9.15 1.45
CA ARG A 17 8.69 10.48 2.05
C ARG A 17 9.94 11.16 1.49
N ALA A 18 11.05 10.42 1.39
CA ALA A 18 12.28 10.94 0.80
C ALA A 18 12.10 11.34 -0.68
N ILE A 19 11.32 10.58 -1.45
CA ILE A 19 11.00 10.92 -2.85
C ILE A 19 10.16 12.20 -2.95
N GLN A 20 9.18 12.40 -2.06
CA GLN A 20 8.32 13.59 -2.06
C GLN A 20 9.09 14.88 -1.73
N HIS A 21 10.01 14.83 -0.75
CA HIS A 21 10.76 16.02 -0.33
C HIS A 21 12.00 16.31 -1.16
N SER A 22 12.44 15.37 -2.01
CA SER A 22 13.63 15.54 -2.82
C SER A 22 13.38 16.38 -4.08
N GLN A 23 14.26 17.35 -4.35
CA GLN A 23 14.32 18.11 -5.60
C GLN A 23 15.18 17.43 -6.68
N GLU A 24 15.82 16.30 -6.36
CA GLU A 24 16.69 15.59 -7.29
C GLU A 24 15.94 15.08 -8.54
N SER A 25 16.68 14.75 -9.60
CA SER A 25 16.10 14.19 -10.81
C SER A 25 15.48 12.80 -10.54
N LEU A 26 14.47 12.43 -11.34
CA LEU A 26 13.85 11.10 -11.26
C LEU A 26 14.89 9.99 -11.50
N ARG A 27 15.86 10.22 -12.39
CA ARG A 27 16.93 9.28 -12.71
C ARG A 27 17.83 9.02 -11.50
N THR A 28 18.18 10.06 -10.76
CA THR A 28 19.03 9.95 -9.55
C THR A 28 18.34 9.13 -8.47
N LEU A 29 17.07 9.44 -8.18
CA LEU A 29 16.29 8.71 -7.16
C LEU A 29 16.00 7.27 -7.58
N SER A 30 15.73 7.04 -8.87
CA SER A 30 15.55 5.70 -9.44
C SER A 30 16.79 4.84 -9.23
N LYS A 31 17.98 5.38 -9.50
CA LYS A 31 19.25 4.66 -9.28
C LYS A 31 19.51 4.42 -7.79
N ARG A 32 19.26 5.41 -6.92
CA ARG A 32 19.49 5.29 -5.47
C ARG A 32 18.63 4.21 -4.82
N TYR A 33 17.34 4.15 -5.17
CA TYR A 33 16.38 3.24 -4.53
C TYR A 33 16.13 1.97 -5.34
N GLY A 34 16.77 1.78 -6.50
CA GLY A 34 16.58 0.59 -7.34
C GLY A 34 15.16 0.42 -7.88
N ILE A 35 14.44 1.52 -8.10
CA ILE A 35 13.04 1.52 -8.57
C ILE A 35 12.89 2.24 -9.91
N ASN A 36 11.87 1.89 -10.69
CA ASN A 36 11.59 2.54 -11.97
C ASN A 36 11.32 4.05 -11.79
N GLN A 37 11.83 4.90 -12.69
CA GLN A 37 11.54 6.35 -12.72
C GLN A 37 10.05 6.67 -12.72
N LYS A 38 9.21 5.84 -13.36
CA LYS A 38 7.74 5.99 -13.30
C LYS A 38 7.20 5.87 -11.87
N THR A 39 7.78 4.99 -11.06
CA THR A 39 7.43 4.81 -9.64
C THR A 39 7.84 6.04 -8.82
N VAL A 40 9.03 6.60 -9.07
CA VAL A 40 9.48 7.86 -8.45
C VAL A 40 8.52 9.00 -8.79
N ALA A 41 8.19 9.16 -10.08
CA ALA A 41 7.28 10.21 -10.54
C ALA A 41 5.88 10.08 -9.91
N LYS A 42 5.38 8.84 -9.81
CA LYS A 42 4.10 8.54 -9.15
C LYS A 42 4.13 8.95 -7.69
N TRP A 43 5.16 8.57 -6.93
CA TRP A 43 5.25 8.89 -5.51
C TRP A 43 5.45 10.38 -5.23
N ARG A 44 6.22 11.10 -6.07
CA ARG A 44 6.38 12.55 -5.95
C ARG A 44 5.06 13.31 -6.11
N LYS A 45 4.14 12.83 -6.96
CA LYS A 45 2.84 13.46 -7.23
C LYS A 45 1.73 13.08 -6.24
N ARG A 46 1.92 12.05 -5.42
CA ARG A 46 0.89 11.63 -4.44
C ARG A 46 0.83 12.62 -3.28
N SER A 47 -0.36 12.77 -2.70
CA SER A 47 -0.58 13.58 -1.50
C SER A 47 -0.20 12.87 -0.20
N SER A 48 -0.14 11.53 -0.20
CA SER A 48 0.17 10.73 0.99
C SER A 48 1.17 9.61 0.67
N VAL A 49 1.99 9.29 1.67
CA VAL A 49 2.98 8.20 1.68
C VAL A 49 2.46 6.94 2.38
N ALA A 50 1.36 7.08 3.12
CA ALA A 50 0.74 6.00 3.86
C ALA A 50 0.25 4.89 2.93
N ASP A 51 0.32 3.65 3.40
CA ASP A 51 -0.37 2.55 2.75
C ASP A 51 -1.82 2.58 3.21
N LEU A 52 -2.74 2.80 2.26
CA LEU A 52 -4.16 2.88 2.56
C LEU A 52 -4.80 1.52 2.35
N PRO A 53 -5.76 1.12 3.20
CA PRO A 53 -6.51 -0.11 3.00
C PRO A 53 -7.17 -0.06 1.62
N THR A 54 -7.01 -1.14 0.87
CA THR A 54 -7.65 -1.32 -0.43
C THR A 54 -8.95 -2.08 -0.21
N GLY A 55 -10.04 -1.59 -0.79
CA GLY A 55 -11.34 -2.25 -0.74
C GLY A 55 -12.47 -1.34 -0.23
N PRO A 56 -13.65 -1.92 0.03
CA PRO A 56 -14.79 -1.21 0.60
C PRO A 56 -14.46 -0.58 1.95
N LYS A 57 -15.06 0.58 2.26
CA LYS A 57 -14.94 1.21 3.58
C LYS A 57 -15.47 0.32 4.69
N GLU A 58 -16.59 -0.34 4.42
CA GLU A 58 -17.16 -1.39 5.26
C GLU A 58 -16.78 -2.73 4.64
N PRO A 59 -15.87 -3.51 5.24
CA PRO A 59 -15.42 -4.79 4.70
C PRO A 59 -16.51 -5.85 4.94
N ARG A 60 -17.59 -5.79 4.15
CA ARG A 60 -18.70 -6.74 4.16
C ARG A 60 -19.08 -7.16 2.74
N SER A 61 -19.72 -8.30 2.63
CA SER A 61 -20.28 -8.75 1.36
C SER A 61 -21.45 -7.87 0.93
N THR A 62 -21.56 -7.59 -0.36
CA THR A 62 -22.74 -6.93 -0.95
C THR A 62 -23.81 -7.92 -1.41
N VAL A 63 -23.53 -9.22 -1.30
CA VAL A 63 -24.38 -10.30 -1.83
C VAL A 63 -24.88 -11.23 -0.73
N LEU A 64 -24.07 -11.45 0.31
CA LEU A 64 -24.39 -12.38 1.40
C LEU A 64 -25.16 -11.69 2.53
N SER A 65 -25.97 -12.45 3.23
CA SER A 65 -26.49 -12.03 4.53
C SER A 65 -25.36 -11.94 5.56
N VAL A 66 -25.61 -11.25 6.68
CA VAL A 66 -24.63 -11.11 7.77
C VAL A 66 -24.29 -12.47 8.38
N GLU A 67 -25.28 -13.36 8.49
CA GLU A 67 -25.12 -14.71 9.02
C GLU A 67 -24.27 -15.58 8.09
N GLU A 68 -24.54 -15.55 6.79
CA GLU A 68 -23.76 -16.30 5.78
C GLU A 68 -22.30 -15.85 5.76
N GLU A 69 -22.07 -14.53 5.76
CA GLU A 69 -20.73 -13.97 5.85
C GLU A 69 -20.02 -14.37 7.15
N ALA A 70 -20.74 -14.33 8.29
CA ALA A 70 -20.18 -14.73 9.58
C ALA A 70 -19.74 -16.19 9.61
N VAL A 71 -20.53 -17.10 9.02
CA VAL A 71 -20.17 -18.52 8.92
C VAL A 71 -18.90 -18.72 8.09
N ILE A 72 -18.79 -18.04 6.94
CA ILE A 72 -17.59 -18.13 6.07
C ILE A 72 -16.36 -17.56 6.77
N VAL A 73 -16.48 -16.40 7.43
CA VAL A 73 -15.37 -15.78 8.17
C VAL A 73 -14.93 -16.67 9.33
N ALA A 74 -15.87 -17.25 10.08
CA ALA A 74 -15.56 -18.19 11.15
C ALA A 74 -14.83 -19.41 10.58
N PHE A 75 -15.34 -20.02 9.51
CA PHE A 75 -14.71 -21.17 8.86
C PHE A 75 -13.26 -20.89 8.47
N ARG A 76 -12.99 -19.79 7.75
CA ARG A 76 -11.63 -19.36 7.34
C ARG A 76 -10.66 -19.09 8.50
N ARG A 77 -11.16 -18.82 9.71
CA ARG A 77 -10.31 -18.61 10.89
C ARG A 77 -9.91 -19.92 11.56
N TYR A 78 -10.72 -20.96 11.41
CA TYR A 78 -10.53 -22.25 12.07
C TYR A 78 -9.95 -23.34 11.16
N THR A 79 -9.84 -23.08 9.86
CA THR A 79 -9.16 -23.92 8.86
C THR A 79 -8.00 -23.17 8.24
#